data_AF-A0A7X8MBA2-F1
#
_entry.id   AF-A0A7X8MBA2-F1
#
_cell.length_a   1.000
_cell.length_b   1.000
_cell.length_c   1.000
_cell.angle_alpha   90.00
_cell.angle_beta   90.00
_cell.angle_gamma   90.00
#
_symmetry.space_group_name_H-M   'P 1'
#
loop_
_entity.id
_entity.type
_entity.pdbx_description
1 polymer ?
#
loop_
_entity_poly.entity_id
_entity_poly.type
_entity_poly.pdbx_seq_one_letter_code
_entity_poly.pdbx_strand_id
1 'polypeptide(L)'
;YINVIVAGKQPALQYLDMDAAIKHCTAGLGIWEWAGNDKGHEPDVVMACAGDVPTLETLAAVSWLHGTFPDLKIRVVNVVDLMTLTPAGEHPHGLRDKDFDTLFTTDKPIIFAYHGYPWLIHRLCYRRTNHINLHVRGYKEEGTTTTPFDMVVLNDLDRYHLAMDVIDRVPKLGYAAAYAKQSLSGKLIEHKEYIMKYGQDMPEVRNWRWNAD
;
A
#
# COMPACT_ATOMS: atom_id res chain seq x y z
N TYR A 1 -18.37 -21.36 -6.39
CA TYR A 1 -17.12 -20.59 -6.45
C TYR A 1 -16.02 -21.40 -5.80
N ILE A 2 -14.76 -21.24 -6.21
CA ILE A 2 -13.59 -21.75 -5.48
C ILE A 2 -13.04 -20.58 -4.67
N ASN A 3 -12.84 -20.77 -3.37
CA ASN A 3 -12.29 -19.74 -2.50
C ASN A 3 -10.80 -19.98 -2.28
N VAL A 4 -9.98 -19.01 -2.67
CA VAL A 4 -8.54 -18.99 -2.39
C VAL A 4 -8.29 -17.96 -1.31
N ILE A 5 -7.82 -18.40 -0.14
CA ILE A 5 -7.52 -17.52 0.99
C ILE A 5 -6.00 -17.44 1.12
N VAL A 6 -5.46 -16.26 0.89
CA VAL A 6 -4.04 -15.96 1.09
C VAL A 6 -3.87 -15.37 2.48
N ALA A 7 -3.15 -16.06 3.37
CA ALA A 7 -2.92 -15.63 4.74
C ALA A 7 -1.48 -15.91 5.17
N GLY A 8 -0.84 -14.91 5.79
CA GLY A 8 0.44 -15.08 6.46
C GLY A 8 0.34 -15.94 7.71
N LYS A 9 1.43 -16.62 8.04
CA LYS A 9 1.55 -17.43 9.27
C LYS A 9 2.56 -16.85 10.27
N GLN A 10 3.36 -15.90 9.83
CA GLN A 10 4.37 -15.23 10.64
C GLN A 10 3.69 -14.31 11.67
N PRO A 11 4.32 -14.04 12.83
CA PRO A 11 3.85 -13.01 13.73
C PRO A 11 3.65 -11.68 12.99
N ALA A 12 2.46 -11.11 13.11
CA ALA A 12 2.07 -9.90 12.39
C ALA A 12 1.16 -9.02 13.26
N LEU A 13 1.11 -7.72 12.94
CA LEU A 13 0.19 -6.79 13.57
C LEU A 13 -1.27 -7.19 13.28
N GLN A 14 -2.16 -6.87 14.23
CA GLN A 14 -3.60 -7.00 14.07
C GLN A 14 -4.19 -5.61 13.87
N TYR A 15 -4.91 -5.40 12.77
CA TYR A 15 -5.37 -4.06 12.36
C TYR A 15 -6.84 -3.78 12.70
N LEU A 16 -7.67 -4.82 12.70
CA LEU A 16 -9.11 -4.72 12.90
C LEU A 16 -9.52 -5.66 14.04
N ASP A 17 -10.46 -5.20 14.87
CA ASP A 17 -11.21 -6.11 15.73
C ASP A 17 -12.19 -6.97 14.90
N MET A 18 -12.83 -7.94 15.55
CA MET A 18 -13.70 -8.88 14.86
C MET A 18 -14.89 -8.20 14.17
N ASP A 19 -15.51 -7.20 14.81
CA ASP A 19 -16.69 -6.52 14.26
C ASP A 19 -16.33 -5.68 13.03
N ALA A 20 -15.19 -4.98 13.07
CA ALA A 20 -14.64 -4.26 11.93
C ALA A 20 -14.22 -5.22 10.81
N ALA A 21 -13.60 -6.36 11.14
CA ALA A 21 -13.19 -7.37 10.18
C ALA A 21 -14.39 -7.98 9.45
N ILE A 22 -15.49 -8.32 10.14
CA ILE A 22 -16.71 -8.84 9.52
C ILE A 22 -17.26 -7.83 8.51
N LYS A 23 -17.39 -6.57 8.89
CA LYS A 23 -17.89 -5.51 7.98
C LYS A 23 -16.97 -5.34 6.77
N HIS A 24 -15.67 -5.26 7.00
CA HIS A 24 -14.66 -5.06 5.97
C HIS A 24 -14.59 -6.22 4.97
N CYS A 25 -14.54 -7.46 5.47
CA CYS A 25 -14.54 -8.66 4.63
C CYS A 25 -15.87 -8.84 3.87
N THR A 26 -17.01 -8.43 4.45
CA THR A 26 -18.30 -8.47 3.76
C THR A 26 -18.35 -7.46 2.61
N ALA A 27 -17.77 -6.27 2.79
CA ALA A 27 -17.65 -5.27 1.72
C ALA A 27 -16.58 -5.65 0.68
N GLY A 28 -15.59 -6.46 1.07
CA GLY A 28 -14.48 -6.91 0.24
C GLY A 28 -13.34 -5.89 0.10
N LEU A 29 -13.62 -4.60 0.28
CA LEU A 29 -12.63 -3.54 0.40
C LEU A 29 -13.22 -2.34 1.16
N GLY A 30 -12.37 -1.47 1.70
CA GLY A 30 -12.83 -0.28 2.40
C GLY A 30 -11.74 0.76 2.69
N ILE A 31 -12.17 1.99 2.96
CA ILE A 31 -11.31 3.06 3.45
C ILE A 31 -11.01 2.80 4.93
N TRP A 32 -9.74 2.84 5.31
CA TRP A 32 -9.34 2.80 6.71
C TRP A 32 -9.18 4.23 7.23
N GLU A 33 -10.27 4.77 7.79
CA GLU A 33 -10.31 6.16 8.27
C GLU A 33 -9.24 6.48 9.32
N TRP A 34 -8.87 5.50 10.15
CA TRP A 34 -7.83 5.66 11.17
C TRP A 34 -6.40 5.69 10.60
N ALA A 35 -6.22 5.24 9.36
CA ALA A 35 -4.92 5.21 8.69
C ALA A 35 -4.72 6.37 7.71
N GLY A 36 -5.80 6.97 7.20
CA GLY A 36 -5.77 8.14 6.34
C GLY A 36 -6.04 9.45 7.09
N ASN A 37 -5.94 10.57 6.40
CA ASN A 37 -6.22 11.91 6.94
C ASN A 37 -6.99 12.82 5.95
N ASP A 38 -7.64 12.23 4.94
CA ASP A 38 -8.38 12.94 3.88
C ASP A 38 -9.85 13.19 4.21
N LYS A 39 -10.38 12.72 5.36
CA LYS A 39 -11.80 12.87 5.71
C LYS A 39 -12.25 14.33 5.65
N GLY A 40 -13.28 14.60 4.83
CA GLY A 40 -13.81 15.95 4.58
C GLY A 40 -13.09 16.72 3.47
N HIS A 41 -12.06 16.14 2.85
CA HIS A 41 -11.27 16.72 1.78
C HIS A 41 -11.10 15.72 0.63
N GLU A 42 -10.63 16.20 -0.52
CA GLU A 42 -10.15 15.33 -1.57
C GLU A 42 -8.71 14.85 -1.22
N PRO A 43 -8.38 13.56 -1.37
CA PRO A 43 -7.01 13.11 -1.14
C PRO A 43 -6.08 13.62 -2.24
N ASP A 44 -4.81 13.83 -1.91
CA ASP A 44 -3.76 14.06 -2.90
C ASP A 44 -3.24 12.75 -3.50
N VAL A 45 -3.38 11.65 -2.75
CA VAL A 45 -2.96 10.30 -3.13
C VAL A 45 -3.79 9.25 -2.42
N VAL A 46 -4.05 8.15 -3.12
CA VAL A 46 -4.65 6.94 -2.55
C VAL A 46 -3.54 5.90 -2.35
N MET A 47 -3.36 5.46 -1.10
CA MET A 47 -2.50 4.34 -0.72
C MET A 47 -3.37 3.10 -0.57
N ALA A 48 -3.31 2.21 -1.56
CA ALA A 48 -4.10 0.99 -1.61
C ALA A 48 -3.24 -0.23 -1.28
N CYS A 49 -3.80 -1.22 -0.59
CA CYS A 49 -3.07 -2.45 -0.26
C CYS A 49 -3.94 -3.70 -0.27
N ALA A 50 -3.36 -4.82 -0.70
CA ALA A 50 -3.98 -6.14 -0.64
C ALA A 50 -2.96 -7.22 -0.28
N GLY A 51 -3.14 -7.83 0.90
CA GLY A 51 -2.21 -8.76 1.53
C GLY A 51 -1.65 -8.24 2.85
N ASP A 52 -1.27 -9.14 3.74
CA ASP A 52 -0.79 -8.83 5.09
C ASP A 52 0.51 -8.02 5.10
N VAL A 53 1.55 -8.47 4.39
CA VAL A 53 2.83 -7.76 4.26
C VAL A 53 2.69 -6.45 3.45
N PRO A 54 2.01 -6.42 2.28
CA PRO A 54 1.70 -5.16 1.59
C PRO A 54 0.98 -4.13 2.47
N THR A 55 0.06 -4.59 3.33
CA THR A 55 -0.65 -3.71 4.28
C THR A 55 0.31 -3.10 5.29
N LEU A 56 1.20 -3.91 5.89
CA LEU A 56 2.21 -3.42 6.83
C LEU A 56 3.08 -2.31 6.20
N GLU A 57 3.63 -2.58 5.02
CA GLU A 57 4.53 -1.63 4.34
C GLU A 57 3.81 -0.38 3.87
N THR A 58 2.54 -0.51 3.45
CA THR A 58 1.69 0.65 3.12
C THR A 58 1.46 1.54 4.33
N LEU A 59 1.08 0.96 5.48
CA LEU A 59 0.88 1.73 6.71
C LEU A 59 2.18 2.39 7.19
N ALA A 60 3.31 1.68 7.12
CA ALA A 60 4.59 2.26 7.51
C ALA A 60 5.02 3.41 6.57
N ALA A 61 4.75 3.31 5.26
CA ALA A 61 4.97 4.40 4.32
C ALA A 61 4.08 5.60 4.64
N VAL A 62 2.79 5.37 4.91
CA VAL A 62 1.82 6.42 5.30
C VAL A 62 2.26 7.12 6.58
N SER A 63 2.69 6.37 7.60
CA SER A 63 3.21 6.93 8.86
C SER A 63 4.42 7.85 8.63
N TRP A 64 5.37 7.43 7.79
CA TRP A 64 6.53 8.25 7.44
C TRP A 64 6.14 9.51 6.64
N LEU A 65 5.23 9.36 5.68
CA LEU A 65 4.73 10.46 4.85
C LEU A 65 3.98 11.51 5.69
N HIS A 66 3.18 11.10 6.67
CA HIS A 66 2.52 12.03 7.59
C HIS A 66 3.51 12.83 8.44
N GLY A 67 4.54 12.17 8.98
CA GLY A 67 5.58 12.86 9.74
C GLY A 67 6.40 13.84 8.90
N THR A 68 6.59 13.55 7.61
CA THR A 68 7.43 14.35 6.71
C THR A 68 6.65 15.45 5.98
N PHE A 69 5.39 15.18 5.61
CA PHE A 69 4.51 16.09 4.87
C PHE A 69 3.13 16.17 5.55
N PRO A 70 3.00 16.94 6.65
CA PRO A 70 1.76 17.01 7.43
C PRO A 70 0.53 17.48 6.62
N ASP A 71 0.75 18.30 5.60
CA ASP A 71 -0.30 18.84 4.73
C ASP A 71 -0.70 17.87 3.59
N LEU A 72 -0.05 16.71 3.47
CA LEU A 72 -0.40 15.69 2.48
C LEU A 72 -1.67 14.94 2.93
N LYS A 73 -2.72 14.98 2.11
CA LYS A 73 -3.97 14.25 2.30
C LYS A 73 -3.86 12.89 1.67
N ILE A 74 -3.82 11.86 2.51
CA ILE A 74 -3.67 10.47 2.12
C ILE A 74 -4.95 9.74 2.47
N ARG A 75 -5.51 9.06 1.46
CA ARG A 75 -6.55 8.05 1.68
C ARG A 75 -5.92 6.68 1.73
N VAL A 76 -6.24 5.88 2.74
CA VAL A 76 -5.82 4.48 2.81
C VAL A 76 -6.99 3.56 2.47
N VAL A 77 -6.81 2.70 1.47
CA VAL A 77 -7.80 1.69 1.05
C VAL A 77 -7.21 0.30 1.22
N ASN A 78 -7.87 -0.54 2.01
CA ASN A 78 -7.50 -1.96 2.13
C ASN A 78 -8.46 -2.82 1.30
N VAL A 79 -7.92 -3.80 0.58
CA VAL A 79 -8.66 -4.71 -0.30
C VAL A 79 -8.41 -6.16 0.15
N VAL A 80 -9.49 -6.89 0.41
CA VAL A 80 -9.49 -8.31 0.81
C VAL A 80 -10.03 -9.21 -0.30
N ASP A 81 -11.10 -8.78 -0.96
CA ASP A 81 -11.64 -9.45 -2.15
C ASP A 81 -11.20 -8.69 -3.41
N LEU A 82 -10.21 -9.22 -4.13
CA LEU A 82 -9.69 -8.62 -5.36
C LEU A 82 -10.74 -8.49 -6.46
N MET A 83 -11.78 -9.34 -6.46
CA MET A 83 -12.80 -9.30 -7.51
C MET A 83 -13.66 -8.04 -7.43
N THR A 84 -13.70 -7.36 -6.28
CA THR A 84 -14.34 -6.05 -6.13
C THR A 84 -13.74 -4.97 -7.05
N LEU A 85 -12.46 -5.12 -7.43
CA LEU A 85 -11.78 -4.20 -8.34
C LEU A 85 -12.31 -4.29 -9.78
N THR A 86 -12.89 -5.42 -10.17
CA THR A 86 -13.46 -5.61 -11.51
C THR A 86 -14.80 -4.89 -11.68
N PRO A 87 -15.18 -4.44 -12.90
CA PRO A 87 -16.50 -3.87 -13.13
C PRO A 87 -17.62 -4.85 -12.75
N ALA A 88 -18.69 -4.36 -12.14
CA ALA A 88 -19.86 -5.16 -11.74
C ALA A 88 -20.49 -6.00 -12.87
N GLY A 89 -20.36 -5.54 -14.13
CA GLY A 89 -20.82 -6.30 -15.30
C GLY A 89 -19.93 -7.48 -15.71
N GLU A 90 -18.71 -7.57 -15.18
CA GLU A 90 -17.74 -8.64 -15.48
C GLU A 90 -17.66 -9.70 -14.38
N HIS A 91 -17.92 -9.34 -13.12
CA HIS A 91 -17.93 -10.28 -11.99
C HIS A 91 -19.02 -9.91 -10.96
N PRO A 92 -19.71 -10.89 -10.34
CA PRO A 92 -20.78 -10.62 -9.36
C PRO A 92 -20.34 -9.84 -8.11
N HIS A 93 -19.06 -9.88 -7.76
CA HIS A 93 -18.50 -9.11 -6.64
C HIS A 93 -17.99 -7.73 -7.09
N GLY A 94 -17.92 -7.48 -8.39
CA GLY A 94 -17.33 -6.27 -8.94
C GLY A 94 -18.07 -5.01 -8.51
N LEU A 95 -17.33 -3.95 -8.21
CA LEU A 95 -17.93 -2.66 -7.89
C LEU A 95 -18.48 -1.98 -9.14
N ARG A 96 -19.56 -1.20 -8.96
CA ARG A 96 -20.00 -0.23 -9.97
C ARG A 96 -18.92 0.83 -10.14
N ASP A 97 -18.78 1.38 -11.34
CA ASP A 97 -17.72 2.35 -11.63
C ASP A 97 -17.76 3.56 -10.69
N LYS A 98 -18.96 4.08 -10.40
CA LYS A 98 -19.13 5.18 -9.44
C LYS A 98 -18.63 4.86 -8.03
N ASP A 99 -18.81 3.62 -7.56
CA ASP A 99 -18.36 3.21 -6.23
C ASP A 99 -16.84 3.08 -6.21
N PHE A 100 -16.25 2.52 -7.28
CA PHE A 100 -14.79 2.48 -7.46
C PHE A 100 -14.20 3.89 -7.48
N ASP A 101 -14.78 4.81 -8.26
CA ASP A 101 -14.31 6.20 -8.38
C ASP A 101 -14.43 6.95 -7.04
N THR A 102 -15.45 6.64 -6.23
CA THR A 102 -15.58 7.21 -4.88
C THR A 102 -14.44 6.81 -3.96
N LEU A 103 -13.91 5.59 -4.12
CA LEU A 103 -12.84 5.03 -3.30
C LEU A 103 -11.46 5.46 -3.80
N PHE A 104 -11.21 5.32 -5.10
CA PHE A 104 -9.91 5.46 -5.75
C PHE A 104 -9.71 6.79 -6.48
N THR A 105 -10.70 7.69 -6.41
CA THR A 105 -10.76 8.96 -7.14
C THR A 105 -10.81 8.78 -8.66
N THR A 106 -11.03 9.86 -9.39
CA THR A 106 -11.07 9.86 -10.86
C THR A 106 -9.76 10.31 -11.50
N ASP A 107 -8.88 10.98 -10.75
CA ASP A 107 -7.73 11.71 -11.29
C ASP A 107 -6.49 11.72 -10.38
N LYS A 108 -6.57 11.28 -9.12
CA LYS A 108 -5.42 11.32 -8.19
C LYS A 108 -4.53 10.07 -8.34
N PRO A 109 -3.23 10.18 -8.07
CA PRO A 109 -2.33 9.02 -8.00
C PRO A 109 -2.85 7.93 -7.06
N ILE A 110 -2.75 6.67 -7.50
CA ILE A 110 -3.03 5.50 -6.68
C ILE A 110 -1.74 4.67 -6.59
N ILE A 111 -1.17 4.55 -5.39
CA ILE A 111 -0.06 3.64 -5.12
C ILE A 111 -0.66 2.37 -4.52
N PHE A 112 -0.59 1.26 -5.26
CA PHE A 112 -1.19 -0.01 -4.86
C PHE A 112 -0.11 -1.03 -4.51
N ALA A 113 -0.03 -1.42 -3.24
CA ALA A 113 0.85 -2.50 -2.77
C ALA A 113 0.11 -3.84 -2.81
N TYR A 114 0.60 -4.80 -3.59
CA TYR A 114 -0.06 -6.08 -3.80
C TYR A 114 0.83 -7.27 -3.47
N HIS A 115 0.26 -8.30 -2.85
CA HIS A 115 0.96 -9.54 -2.49
C HIS A 115 1.48 -10.31 -3.71
N GLY A 116 0.73 -10.34 -4.81
CA GLY A 116 1.08 -11.08 -6.01
C GLY A 116 1.69 -10.21 -7.10
N TYR A 117 1.62 -10.69 -8.35
CA TYR A 117 2.13 -9.94 -9.51
C TYR A 117 1.30 -8.68 -9.78
N PRO A 118 1.94 -7.50 -9.94
CA PRO A 118 1.27 -6.23 -10.23
C PRO A 118 0.31 -6.27 -11.43
N TRP A 119 0.66 -7.06 -12.45
CA TRP A 119 -0.11 -7.23 -13.68
C TRP A 119 -1.56 -7.65 -13.45
N LEU A 120 -1.84 -8.42 -12.40
CA LEU A 120 -3.21 -8.82 -12.08
C LEU A 120 -4.05 -7.58 -11.72
N ILE A 121 -3.55 -6.71 -10.85
CA ILE A 121 -4.29 -5.51 -10.43
C ILE A 121 -4.56 -4.59 -11.63
N HIS A 122 -3.55 -4.39 -12.50
CA HIS A 122 -3.75 -3.64 -13.75
C HIS A 122 -4.83 -4.29 -14.64
N ARG A 123 -4.82 -5.62 -14.76
CA ARG A 123 -5.84 -6.34 -15.54
C ARG A 123 -7.24 -6.22 -14.93
N LEU A 124 -7.39 -6.23 -13.60
CA LEU A 124 -8.69 -6.09 -12.95
C LEU A 124 -9.23 -4.64 -13.08
N CYS A 125 -8.33 -3.66 -13.13
CA CYS A 125 -8.68 -2.23 -13.14
C CYS A 125 -8.65 -1.58 -14.53
N TYR A 126 -8.31 -2.28 -15.62
CA TYR A 126 -8.03 -1.67 -16.93
C TYR A 126 -9.15 -0.80 -17.53
N ARG A 127 -10.41 -1.01 -17.12
CA ARG A 127 -11.58 -0.21 -17.56
C ARG A 127 -12.00 0.88 -16.58
N ARG A 128 -11.34 0.99 -15.41
CA ARG A 128 -11.70 1.95 -14.37
C ARG A 128 -11.24 3.34 -14.75
N THR A 129 -12.03 4.38 -14.44
CA THR A 129 -11.76 5.76 -14.84
C THR A 129 -10.32 6.22 -14.58
N ASN A 130 -9.81 5.94 -13.38
CA ASN A 130 -8.50 6.40 -12.93
C ASN A 130 -7.35 5.39 -13.16
N HIS A 131 -7.54 4.38 -14.03
CA HIS A 131 -6.55 3.31 -14.21
C HIS A 131 -5.19 3.82 -14.73
N ILE A 132 -5.15 5.00 -15.37
CA ILE A 132 -3.91 5.62 -15.86
C ILE A 132 -3.00 6.12 -14.72
N ASN A 133 -3.59 6.48 -13.58
CA ASN A 133 -2.87 6.93 -12.38
C ASN A 133 -2.59 5.79 -11.39
N LEU A 134 -2.95 4.56 -11.74
CA LEU A 134 -2.72 3.38 -10.93
C LEU A 134 -1.29 2.88 -11.11
N HIS A 135 -0.49 2.99 -10.06
CA HIS A 135 0.86 2.46 -9.98
C HIS A 135 0.91 1.31 -8.97
N VAL A 136 1.20 0.10 -9.46
CA VAL A 136 1.14 -1.11 -8.63
C VAL A 136 2.55 -1.62 -8.34
N ARG A 137 2.85 -1.85 -7.06
CA ARG A 137 4.01 -2.61 -6.58
C ARG A 137 3.54 -3.97 -6.10
N GLY A 138 4.39 -4.97 -6.26
CA GLY A 138 4.09 -6.35 -5.90
C GLY A 138 5.24 -7.26 -6.28
N TYR A 139 5.00 -8.56 -6.29
CA TYR A 139 6.05 -9.53 -6.57
C TYR A 139 6.61 -9.41 -7.99
N LYS A 140 7.94 -9.41 -8.10
CA LYS A 140 8.73 -9.21 -9.32
C LYS A 140 9.65 -10.39 -9.67
N GLU A 141 9.45 -11.56 -9.08
CA GLU A 141 10.37 -12.71 -9.18
C GLU A 141 11.74 -12.49 -8.51
N GLU A 142 11.86 -11.48 -7.66
CA GLU A 142 13.09 -11.21 -6.94
C GLU A 142 12.99 -11.78 -5.52
N GLY A 143 13.97 -12.57 -5.12
CA GLY A 143 13.98 -13.22 -3.82
C GLY A 143 15.14 -14.18 -3.64
N THR A 144 15.60 -14.30 -2.41
CA THR A 144 16.64 -15.26 -2.01
C THR A 144 16.50 -15.56 -0.51
N THR A 145 17.36 -16.39 0.05
CA THR A 145 17.46 -16.54 1.50
C THR A 145 18.01 -15.24 2.08
N THR A 146 17.12 -14.40 2.62
CA THR A 146 17.45 -13.10 3.20
C THR A 146 16.50 -12.77 4.37
N THR A 147 16.61 -11.57 4.93
CA THR A 147 15.75 -11.11 6.03
C THR A 147 14.34 -10.74 5.54
N PRO A 148 13.30 -10.81 6.40
CA PRO A 148 11.92 -10.55 6.00
C PRO A 148 11.68 -9.22 5.28
N PHE A 149 12.27 -8.12 5.75
CA PHE A 149 12.10 -6.83 5.08
C PHE A 149 12.92 -6.74 3.79
N ASP A 150 14.09 -7.37 3.72
CA ASP A 150 14.86 -7.42 2.48
C ASP A 150 14.10 -8.12 1.34
N MET A 151 13.28 -9.14 1.65
CA MET A 151 12.39 -9.75 0.66
C MET A 151 11.43 -8.76 0.00
N VAL A 152 10.92 -7.75 0.72
CA VAL A 152 10.07 -6.72 0.12
C VAL A 152 10.89 -5.60 -0.53
N VAL A 153 12.09 -5.31 -0.04
CA VAL A 153 13.03 -4.37 -0.67
C VAL A 153 13.46 -4.85 -2.05
N LEU A 154 13.77 -6.13 -2.21
CA LEU A 154 14.12 -6.74 -3.51
C LEU A 154 13.00 -6.61 -4.56
N ASN A 155 11.76 -6.42 -4.12
CA ASN A 155 10.59 -6.28 -5.00
C ASN A 155 10.10 -4.81 -5.12
N ASP A 156 10.84 -3.85 -4.56
CA ASP A 156 10.44 -2.44 -4.42
C ASP A 156 9.06 -2.25 -3.75
N LEU A 157 8.67 -3.18 -2.88
CA LEU A 157 7.37 -3.19 -2.20
C LEU A 157 7.47 -2.64 -0.77
N ASP A 158 8.68 -2.40 -0.27
CA ASP A 158 8.89 -1.85 1.06
C ASP A 158 8.40 -0.40 1.21
N ARG A 159 8.19 -0.01 2.46
CA ARG A 159 7.74 1.33 2.85
C ARG A 159 8.53 2.49 2.25
N TYR A 160 9.83 2.33 2.00
CA TYR A 160 10.66 3.41 1.47
C TYR A 160 10.39 3.61 -0.02
N HIS A 161 10.34 2.53 -0.81
CA HIS A 161 9.94 2.61 -2.21
C HIS A 161 8.51 3.12 -2.37
N LEU A 162 7.57 2.66 -1.54
CA LEU A 162 6.18 3.14 -1.56
C LEU A 162 6.11 4.66 -1.28
N ALA A 163 6.85 5.16 -0.28
CA ALA A 163 6.89 6.60 0.01
C ALA A 163 7.57 7.41 -1.11
N MET A 164 8.64 6.89 -1.73
CA MET A 164 9.26 7.51 -2.90
C MET A 164 8.30 7.57 -4.10
N ASP A 165 7.50 6.53 -4.32
CA ASP A 165 6.51 6.51 -5.40
C ASP A 165 5.42 7.57 -5.22
N VAL A 166 5.03 7.88 -3.97
CA VAL A 166 4.14 9.00 -3.63
C VAL A 166 4.81 10.33 -3.96
N ILE A 167 6.06 10.53 -3.51
CA ILE A 167 6.83 11.75 -3.78
C ILE A 167 6.90 12.05 -5.27
N ASP A 168 7.15 11.03 -6.09
CA ASP A 168 7.31 11.19 -7.54
C ASP A 168 6.00 11.48 -8.28
N ARG A 169 4.85 11.08 -7.73
CA ARG A 169 3.56 11.14 -8.43
C ARG A 169 2.63 12.23 -7.93
N VAL A 170 2.82 12.72 -6.71
CA VAL A 170 1.98 13.79 -6.15
C VAL A 170 2.50 15.15 -6.61
N PRO A 171 1.77 15.88 -7.48
CA PRO A 171 2.29 17.11 -8.10
C PRO A 171 2.69 18.20 -7.11
N LYS A 172 1.97 18.31 -5.97
CA LYS A 172 2.21 19.35 -4.98
C LYS A 172 3.51 19.19 -4.17
N LEU A 173 4.09 17.99 -4.14
CA LEU A 173 5.36 17.74 -3.42
C LEU A 173 6.56 18.28 -4.22
N GLY A 174 6.54 18.07 -5.55
CA GLY A 174 7.49 18.64 -6.50
C GLY A 174 8.95 18.53 -6.07
N TYR A 175 9.74 19.57 -6.36
CA TYR A 175 11.16 19.63 -5.99
C TYR A 175 11.41 19.81 -4.48
N ALA A 176 10.41 20.26 -3.73
CA ALA A 176 10.55 20.46 -2.27
C ALA A 176 10.79 19.13 -1.54
N ALA A 177 10.34 18.01 -2.12
CA ALA A 177 10.54 16.68 -1.58
C ALA A 177 11.90 16.03 -1.95
N ALA A 178 12.80 16.74 -2.64
CA ALA A 178 14.08 16.17 -3.10
C ALA A 178 14.94 15.60 -1.95
N TYR A 179 15.09 16.34 -0.85
CA TYR A 179 15.85 15.88 0.31
C TYR A 179 15.16 14.71 1.03
N ALA A 180 13.83 14.73 1.10
CA ALA A 180 13.03 13.65 1.67
C ALA A 180 13.23 12.35 0.88
N LYS A 181 13.17 12.42 -0.45
CA LYS A 181 13.45 11.28 -1.34
C LYS A 181 14.90 10.79 -1.20
N GLN A 182 15.86 11.71 -1.11
CA GLN A 182 17.27 11.36 -0.91
C GLN A 182 17.48 10.63 0.41
N SER A 183 16.81 11.05 1.49
CA SER A 183 16.85 10.37 2.79
C SER A 183 16.31 8.93 2.70
N LEU A 184 15.18 8.71 2.02
CA LEU A 184 14.65 7.36 1.77
C LEU A 184 15.60 6.48 0.97
N SER A 185 16.24 7.05 -0.06
CA SER A 185 17.28 6.34 -0.82
C SER A 185 18.48 5.97 0.08
N GLY A 186 18.86 6.86 0.99
CA GLY A 186 19.87 6.59 2.02
C GLY A 186 19.47 5.42 2.94
N LYS A 187 18.20 5.32 3.32
CA LYS A 187 17.69 4.20 4.13
C LYS A 187 17.82 2.85 3.46
N LEU A 188 17.69 2.77 2.14
CA LEU A 188 17.92 1.52 1.39
C LEU A 188 19.39 1.12 1.37
N ILE A 189 20.31 2.09 1.33
CA ILE A 189 21.76 1.84 1.44
C ILE A 189 22.08 1.34 2.85
N GLU A 190 21.61 2.03 3.88
CA GLU A 190 21.77 1.64 5.28
C GLU A 190 21.22 0.22 5.53
N HIS A 191 20.04 -0.08 5.00
CA HIS A 191 19.42 -1.41 5.08
C HIS A 191 20.34 -2.49 4.54
N LYS A 192 20.85 -2.32 3.31
CA LYS A 192 21.73 -3.30 2.66
C LYS A 192 23.00 -3.54 3.46
N GLU A 193 23.62 -2.49 3.98
CA GLU A 193 24.81 -2.61 4.84
C GLU A 193 24.48 -3.33 6.16
N TYR A 194 23.33 -3.01 6.75
CA TYR A 194 22.92 -3.53 8.04
C TYR A 194 22.63 -5.03 7.98
N ILE A 195 21.88 -5.51 6.99
CA ILE A 195 21.56 -6.95 6.87
C ILE A 195 22.79 -7.78 6.58
N MET A 196 23.73 -7.26 5.79
CA MET A 196 25.00 -7.95 5.49
C MET A 196 25.89 -8.06 6.72
N LYS A 197 25.86 -7.05 7.59
CA LYS A 197 26.68 -7.00 8.80
C LYS A 197 26.07 -7.79 9.97
N TYR A 198 24.75 -7.74 10.14
CA TYR A 198 24.09 -8.24 11.34
C TYR A 198 23.16 -9.44 11.10
N GLY A 199 22.85 -9.78 9.83
CA GLY A 199 21.98 -10.90 9.50
C GLY A 199 20.52 -10.75 9.97
N GLN A 200 20.08 -9.52 10.23
CA GLN A 200 18.73 -9.19 10.68
C GLN A 200 18.32 -7.81 10.17
N ASP A 201 17.02 -7.58 10.01
CA ASP A 201 16.50 -6.27 9.58
C ASP A 201 16.81 -5.17 10.59
N MET A 202 16.85 -3.92 10.10
CA MET A 202 17.13 -2.74 10.91
C MET A 202 16.15 -2.63 12.10
N PRO A 203 16.59 -2.13 13.28
CA PRO A 203 15.73 -2.00 14.46
C PRO A 203 14.49 -1.15 14.21
N GLU A 204 14.60 -0.10 13.40
CA GLU A 204 13.48 0.78 13.04
C GLU A 204 12.38 0.06 12.24
N VAL A 205 12.74 -0.96 11.46
CA VAL A 205 11.79 -1.78 10.71
C VAL A 205 11.16 -2.82 11.63
N ARG A 206 11.98 -3.56 12.38
CA ARG A 206 11.54 -4.66 13.26
C ARG A 206 10.67 -4.20 14.42
N ASN A 207 11.01 -3.04 14.98
CA ASN A 207 10.33 -2.50 16.15
C ASN A 207 9.24 -1.49 15.75
N TRP A 208 9.00 -1.29 14.46
CA TRP A 208 7.95 -0.40 14.00
C TRP A 208 6.59 -0.86 14.54
N ARG A 209 5.82 0.11 15.01
CA ARG A 209 4.43 -0.06 15.44
C ARG A 209 3.63 1.08 14.88
N TRP A 210 2.34 0.81 14.63
CA TRP A 210 1.40 1.87 14.34
C TRP A 210 1.19 2.70 15.61
N ASN A 211 1.54 3.99 15.56
CA ASN A 211 1.22 4.93 16.63
C ASN A 211 -0.16 5.53 16.30
N ALA A 212 -1.16 5.11 17.05
CA ALA A 212 -2.46 5.78 17.06
C ALA A 212 -2.34 7.00 17.99
N ASP A 213 -1.79 8.09 17.46
CA ASP A 213 -1.93 9.41 18.09
C ASP A 213 -3.28 10.02 17.71
#